data_AF-A0A1Y0ETJ8-F1
#
_entry.id   AF-A0A1Y0ETJ8-F1
#
_cell.length_a   1.000
_cell.length_b   1.000
_cell.length_c   1.000
_cell.angle_alpha   90.00
_cell.angle_beta   90.00
_cell.angle_gamma   90.00
#
_symmetry.space_group_name_H-M   'P 1'
#
loop_
_entity.id
_entity.type
_entity.pdbx_description
1 polymer ?
#
loop_
_entity_poly.entity_id
_entity_poly.type
_entity_poly.pdbx_seq_one_letter_code
_entity_poly.pdbx_strand_id
1 'polypeptide(L)' 'MEQKTARLTVLIDPGKKRAFEALCASQDVTPSQVVRKLIREHLQKHGVQWTPGPGAAAERDLDAD' A
#
# COMPACT_ATOMS: atom_id res chain seq x y z
N MET A 1 -17.93 3.64 13.77
CA MET A 1 -16.88 2.83 14.42
C MET A 1 -15.57 3.19 13.74
N GLU A 2 -14.56 3.60 14.51
CA GLU A 2 -13.38 4.34 14.05
C GLU A 2 -12.62 3.66 12.90
N GLN A 3 -12.41 4.43 11.83
CA GLN A 3 -11.65 4.04 10.66
C GLN A 3 -10.18 3.85 11.03
N LYS A 4 -9.70 2.60 11.04
CA LYS A 4 -8.31 2.20 11.33
C LYS A 4 -7.37 2.51 10.16
N THR A 5 -7.43 3.73 9.62
CA THR A 5 -6.60 4.17 8.50
C THR A 5 -5.66 5.28 8.95
N ALA A 6 -4.35 5.04 8.81
CA ALA A 6 -3.31 6.03 9.03
C ALA A 6 -2.79 6.55 7.69
N ARG A 7 -2.50 7.86 7.59
CA ARG A 7 -1.93 8.47 6.39
C ARG A 7 -0.40 8.48 6.47
N LEU A 8 0.25 7.88 5.48
CA LEU A 8 1.69 7.98 5.28
C LEU A 8 1.97 9.06 4.21
N THR A 9 2.70 10.12 4.59
CA THR A 9 3.15 11.17 3.67
C THR A 9 4.66 11.03 3.47
N VAL A 10 5.10 10.93 2.22
CA VAL A 10 6.52 10.80 1.86
C VAL A 10 6.87 11.91 0.88
N LEU A 11 7.96 12.63 1.14
CA LEU A 11 8.53 13.59 0.19
C LEU A 11 9.46 12.84 -0.77
N ILE A 12 9.21 12.98 -2.07
CA ILE A 12 10.03 12.40 -3.13
C ILE A 12 10.32 13.43 -4.22
N ASP A 13 11.42 13.22 -4.94
CA ASP A 13 11.76 14.02 -6.11
C ASP A 13 10.63 13.98 -7.17
N PRO A 14 10.28 15.13 -7.79
CA PRO A 14 9.19 15.19 -8.77
C PRO A 14 9.43 14.33 -10.02
N GLY A 15 10.68 14.15 -10.46
CA GLY A 15 11.02 13.26 -11.58
C GLY A 15 10.75 11.80 -11.23
N LYS A 16 11.18 11.37 -10.04
CA LYS A 16 10.90 10.02 -9.52
C LYS A 16 9.41 9.76 -9.35
N LYS A 17 8.65 10.74 -8.85
CA LYS A 17 7.18 10.63 -8.74
C LYS A 17 6.54 10.31 -10.09
N ARG A 18 6.89 11.09 -11.13
CA ARG A 18 6.35 10.90 -12.49
C ARG A 18 6.72 9.54 -13.07
N ALA A 19 7.98 9.13 -12.93
CA ALA A 19 8.43 7.83 -13.41
C ALA A 19 7.71 6.67 -12.70
N PHE A 20 7.53 6.78 -11.38
CA PHE A 20 6.81 5.78 -10.59
C PHE A 20 5.34 5.71 -10.98
N GLU A 21 4.66 6.84 -11.13
CA GLU A 21 3.26 6.92 -11.56
C GLU A 21 3.06 6.33 -12.96
N ALA A 22 3.95 6.65 -13.90
CA ALA A 22 3.90 6.09 -15.26
C ALA A 22 4.12 4.57 -15.27
N LEU A 23 5.06 4.07 -14.46
CA LEU A 23 5.29 2.63 -14.32
C LEU A 23 4.06 1.92 -13.73
N CYS A 24 3.47 2.48 -12.67
CA CYS A 24 2.26 1.94 -12.06
C CYS A 24 1.10 1.89 -13.07
N ALA A 25 0.89 2.97 -13.82
CA ALA A 25 -0.13 3.04 -14.86
C ALA A 25 0.08 2.00 -15.98
N SER A 26 1.33 1.73 -16.37
CA SER A 26 1.64 0.70 -17.38
C SER A 26 1.31 -0.74 -16.94
N GLN A 27 1.11 -0.95 -15.64
CA GLN A 27 0.82 -2.25 -15.03
C GLN A 27 -0.62 -2.32 -14.49
N ASP A 28 -1.45 -1.32 -14.79
CA ASP A 28 -2.83 -1.21 -14.28
C ASP A 28 -2.93 -1.23 -12.74
N VAL A 29 -1.92 -0.68 -12.06
CA VAL A 29 -1.89 -0.58 -10.59
C VAL A 29 -1.74 0.86 -10.15
N THR A 30 -2.23 1.16 -8.95
CA THR A 30 -2.04 2.49 -8.34
C THR A 30 -0.76 2.55 -7.51
N PRO A 31 -0.08 3.71 -7.44
CA PRO A 31 1.08 3.93 -6.57
C PRO A 31 0.85 3.47 -5.13
N SER A 32 -0.33 3.73 -4.58
CA SER A 32 -0.72 3.33 -3.23
C SER A 32 -0.74 1.82 -3.02
N GLN A 33 -1.21 1.04 -4.01
CA GLN A 33 -1.21 -0.42 -3.93
C GLN A 33 0.23 -0.97 -3.91
N VAL A 34 1.09 -0.43 -4.77
CA VAL A 34 2.52 -0.82 -4.84
C VAL A 34 3.23 -0.49 -3.53
N VAL A 35 3.05 0.73 -3.00
CA VAL A 35 3.66 1.15 -1.72
C VAL A 35 3.18 0.27 -0.56
N ARG A 36 1.89 -0.06 -0.49
CA ARG A 36 1.35 -0.95 0.55
C ARG A 36 1.96 -2.35 0.47
N LYS A 37 2.12 -2.91 -0.74
CA LYS A 37 2.78 -4.20 -0.96
C LYS A 37 4.23 -4.14 -0.53
N LEU A 38 4.95 -3.10 -0.93
CA LEU A 38 6.36 -2.88 -0.56
C LEU A 38 6.55 -2.80 0.95
N ILE A 39 5.67 -2.08 1.67
CA ILE A 39 5.70 -2.01 3.14
C ILE A 39 5.53 -3.41 3.74
N ARG A 40 4.53 -4.17 3.28
CA ARG A 40 4.27 -5.52 3.80
C ARG A 40 5.45 -6.46 3.60
N GLU A 41 6.01 -6.48 2.39
CA GLU A 41 7.17 -7.31 2.04
C GLU A 41 8.41 -6.89 2.82
N HIS A 42 8.61 -5.58 3.02
CA HIS A 42 9.71 -5.07 3.81
C HIS A 42 9.61 -5.49 5.28
N LEU A 43 8.43 -5.37 5.91
CA LEU A 43 8.21 -5.83 7.28
C LEU A 43 8.45 -7.34 7.41
N GLN A 44 7.94 -8.14 6.47
CA GLN A 44 8.13 -9.58 6.44
C GLN A 44 9.61 -9.96 6.30
N LYS A 45 10.35 -9.30 5.41
CA LYS A 45 11.79 -9.52 5.20
C LYS A 45 12.61 -9.25 6.46
N HIS A 46 12.18 -8.29 7.29
CA HIS A 46 12.84 -7.94 8.54
C HIS A 46 12.26 -8.67 9.77
N GLY A 47 11.36 -9.64 9.58
CA GLY A 47 10.79 -10.44 10.68
C GLY A 47 9.86 -9.67 11.60
N VAL A 48 9.35 -8.51 11.18
CA VAL A 48 8.43 -7.70 11.98
C VAL A 48 7.03 -8.30 11.87
N GLN A 49 6.56 -8.88 12.97
CA GLN A 49 5.18 -9.36 13.07
C GLN A 49 4.25 -8.16 13.23
N TRP A 50 3.39 -7.94 12.23
CA TRP A 50 2.34 -6.92 12.29
C TRP A 50 0.97 -7.59 12.19
N THR A 51 0.20 -7.49 13.27
CA THR A 51 -1.20 -7.94 13.29
C THR A 51 -2.08 -6.76 12.87
N PRO A 52 -2.83 -6.87 11.76
CA PRO A 52 -3.81 -5.86 11.42
C PRO A 52 -4.80 -5.73 12.59
N GLY A 53 -5.03 -4.50 13.06
CA GLY A 53 -6.10 -4.26 14.04
C GLY A 53 -7.45 -4.75 13.50
N PRO A 54 -8.48 -4.94 14.35
CA PRO A 54 -9.72 -5.69 14.03
C PRO A 54 -10.66 -5.06 12.95
N GLY A 55 -10.14 -4.38 11.93
CA GLY A 55 -10.88 -3.79 10.82
C GLY A 55 -10.20 -3.93 9.45
N ALA A 56 -9.00 -4.52 9.36
CA ALA A 56 -8.27 -4.63 8.09
C ALA A 56 -8.46 -5.97 7.35
N ALA A 57 -9.17 -6.94 7.95
CA ALA A 57 -9.41 -8.25 7.35
C ALA A 57 -10.74 -8.35 6.56
N ALA A 58 -11.64 -7.36 6.68
CA ALA A 58 -13.00 -7.45 6.15
C ALA A 58 -13.20 -6.95 4.71
N GLU A 59 -12.23 -6.22 4.11
CA GLU A 59 -12.39 -5.62 2.78
C GLU A 59 -11.80 -6.47 1.63
N ARG A 60 -11.18 -7.62 1.92
CA ARG A 60 -10.51 -8.44 0.89
C ARG A 60 -11.42 -9.38 0.09
N ASP A 61 -12.70 -9.47 0.42
CA ASP A 61 -13.67 -10.38 -0.21
C ASP A 61 -14.76 -9.65 -1.05
N LEU A 62 -14.64 -8.34 -1.27
CA LEU A 62 -15.67 -7.53 -1.96
C LEU A 62 -15.31 -7.10 -3.40
N ASP A 63 -14.08 -7.35 -3.89
CA ASP A 63 -13.65 -7.02 -5.26
C ASP A 63 -13.50 -8.26 -6.16
N ALA A 64 -14.31 -9.30 -5.91
CA ALA A 64 -14.42 -10.48 -6.77
C ALA A 64 -15.89 -10.67 -7.22
N ASP A 65 -16.37 -9.76 -8.08
CA ASP A 65 -17.46 -9.99 -9.03
C ASP A 65 -17.17 -9.22 -10.34
#